data_AF-A0A9D1IDB0-F1
#
_entry.id   AF-A0A9D1IDB0-F1
#
_cell.length_a   1.000
_cell.length_b   1.000
_cell.length_c   1.000
_cell.angle_alpha   90.00
_cell.angle_beta   90.00
_cell.angle_gamma   90.00
#
_symmetry.space_group_name_H-M   'P 1'
#
loop_
_entity.id
_entity.type
_entity.pdbx_description
1 polymer ?
#
loop_
_entity_poly.entity_id
_entity_poly.type
_entity_poly.pdbx_seq_one_letter_code
_entity_poly.pdbx_strand_id
1 'polypeptide(L)'
;MTWLNKIARSLLHFGGSGAQNAAEGNGQAEVLPALEGDFSPENYPSDAIAACLEAYQRALAHLPENQTRRNLAQKLEEILGEHQNLIEDLADFNGRAGQLRGEILALTAAAKPLQQPGIGMQDSQAVREALSRKAAVLQQKRDAYEEEERSMQARIQQMLSGIAALRASVIALAGAG
;
A
#
# COMPACT_ATOMS: atom_id res chain seq x y z
N MET A 1 16.18 -5.46 -0.82
CA MET A 1 16.52 -4.81 0.46
C MET A 1 15.21 -4.58 1.21
N THR A 2 15.05 -5.19 2.38
CA THR A 2 13.79 -5.23 3.14
C THR A 2 13.49 -3.91 3.86
N TRP A 3 12.22 -3.65 4.13
CA TRP A 3 11.69 -2.49 4.87
C TRP A 3 12.45 -2.18 6.17
N LEU A 4 12.94 -3.21 6.84
CA LEU A 4 13.78 -3.10 8.05
C LEU A 4 15.07 -2.28 7.84
N ASN A 5 15.68 -2.32 6.64
CA ASN A 5 16.88 -1.53 6.33
C ASN A 5 16.55 -0.06 6.02
N LYS A 6 15.30 0.24 5.64
CA LYS A 6 14.79 1.61 5.46
C LYS A 6 14.39 2.25 6.80
N ILE A 7 13.92 1.49 7.79
CA ILE A 7 13.58 2.04 9.12
C ILE A 7 14.82 2.57 9.87
N ALA A 8 15.99 1.94 9.69
CA ALA A 8 17.25 2.47 10.23
C ALA A 8 17.72 3.76 9.52
N ARG A 9 17.26 4.02 8.29
CA ARG A 9 17.66 5.17 7.44
C ARG A 9 16.66 6.32 7.42
N SER A 10 15.37 6.06 7.68
CA SER A 10 14.29 7.04 7.50
C SER A 10 14.12 8.02 8.66
N LEU A 11 14.99 7.97 9.68
CA LEU A 11 15.07 8.99 10.73
C LEU A 11 15.86 10.25 10.31
N LEU A 12 16.32 10.37 9.05
CA LEU A 12 17.18 11.48 8.61
C LEU A 12 16.74 12.29 7.37
N HIS A 13 15.68 11.92 6.64
CA HIS A 13 15.24 12.72 5.48
C HIS A 13 13.72 12.74 5.32
N PHE A 14 13.08 13.67 6.02
CA PHE A 14 11.71 14.11 5.72
C PHE A 14 11.83 15.34 4.80
N GLY A 15 11.54 15.17 3.51
CA GLY A 15 11.71 16.22 2.52
C GLY A 15 10.96 15.94 1.22
N GLY A 16 9.68 16.34 1.19
CA GLY A 16 9.05 17.14 0.13
C GLY A 16 9.07 16.71 -1.34
N SER A 17 7.87 16.73 -1.91
CA SER A 17 7.49 17.13 -3.28
C SER A 17 7.62 16.12 -4.43
N GLY A 18 6.51 15.96 -5.16
CA GLY A 18 6.56 15.43 -6.52
C GLY A 18 5.24 15.00 -7.17
N ALA A 19 4.07 15.59 -6.85
CA ALA A 19 2.87 15.43 -7.68
C ALA A 19 2.78 16.64 -8.62
N GLN A 20 3.21 16.49 -9.88
CA GLN A 20 2.98 17.46 -10.94
C GLN A 20 2.51 16.71 -12.18
N ASN A 21 1.22 16.87 -12.51
CA ASN A 21 0.72 17.35 -13.81
C ASN A 21 -0.74 16.91 -13.97
N ALA A 22 -1.65 17.73 -13.45
CA ALA A 22 -3.02 17.78 -13.95
C ALA A 22 -3.00 18.75 -15.15
N ALA A 23 -3.02 18.20 -16.36
CA ALA A 23 -3.20 18.99 -17.57
C ALA A 23 -4.70 19.16 -17.82
N GLU A 24 -5.22 20.35 -17.53
CA GLU A 24 -6.48 20.84 -18.07
C GLU A 24 -6.30 21.06 -19.59
N GLY A 25 -7.14 20.43 -20.40
CA GLY A 25 -7.03 20.49 -21.87
C GLY A 25 -8.38 20.36 -22.58
N ASN A 26 -8.83 21.47 -23.14
CA ASN A 26 -9.99 21.62 -24.02
C ASN A 26 -10.00 20.60 -25.19
N GLY A 27 -11.10 19.86 -25.34
CA GLY A 27 -11.68 19.48 -26.65
C GLY A 27 -10.85 18.65 -27.63
N GLN A 28 -9.74 18.04 -27.21
CA GLN A 28 -8.93 17.09 -27.99
C GLN A 28 -8.88 15.77 -27.21
N ALA A 29 -8.93 14.63 -27.92
CA ALA A 29 -8.96 13.27 -27.36
C ALA A 29 -8.28 13.20 -25.98
N GLU A 30 -9.08 13.09 -24.93
CA GLU A 30 -8.62 13.15 -23.54
C GLU A 30 -7.51 12.10 -23.38
N VAL A 31 -6.26 12.54 -23.25
CA VAL A 31 -5.13 11.63 -23.12
C VAL A 31 -5.33 10.91 -21.80
N LEU A 32 -5.75 9.65 -21.88
CA LEU A 32 -6.02 8.87 -20.68
C LEU A 32 -4.76 8.83 -19.82
N PRO A 33 -4.86 9.24 -18.54
CA PRO A 33 -3.71 9.26 -17.65
C PRO A 33 -3.13 7.87 -17.50
N ALA A 34 -1.82 7.78 -17.25
CA ALA A 34 -1.13 6.54 -16.97
C ALA A 34 -0.55 6.62 -15.55
N LEU A 35 -0.53 5.49 -14.85
CA LEU A 35 0.11 5.38 -13.55
C LEU A 35 1.58 5.01 -13.78
N GLU A 36 2.48 5.83 -13.26
CA GLU A 36 3.92 5.61 -13.29
C GLU A 36 4.48 5.73 -11.88
N GLY A 37 5.39 4.82 -11.51
CA GLY A 37 6.01 4.81 -10.19
C GLY A 37 6.23 3.41 -9.63
N ASP A 38 7.01 3.34 -8.56
CA ASP A 38 7.17 2.13 -7.75
C ASP A 38 6.17 2.20 -6.58
N PHE A 39 5.16 1.34 -6.63
CA PHE A 39 4.06 1.32 -5.67
C PHE A 39 4.17 0.13 -4.73
N SER A 40 4.03 0.41 -3.45
CA SER A 40 4.12 -0.49 -2.32
C SER A 40 2.99 -0.20 -1.31
N PRO A 41 2.79 -1.07 -0.31
CA PRO A 41 1.82 -0.82 0.75
C PRO A 41 2.02 0.52 1.49
N GLU A 42 3.25 1.05 1.54
CA GLU A 42 3.60 2.28 2.26
C GLU A 42 3.38 3.56 1.46
N ASN A 43 3.38 3.48 0.13
CA ASN A 43 3.30 4.64 -0.76
C ASN A 43 2.18 4.49 -1.81
N TYR A 44 1.14 3.74 -1.47
CA TYR A 44 0.03 3.46 -2.35
C TYR A 44 -0.66 4.76 -2.79
N PRO A 45 -0.71 5.06 -4.11
CA PRO A 45 -1.17 6.36 -4.61
C PRO A 45 -2.69 6.36 -4.79
N SER A 46 -3.45 6.22 -3.69
CA SER A 46 -4.91 6.07 -3.73
C SER A 46 -5.59 7.10 -4.61
N ASP A 47 -5.25 8.37 -4.41
CA ASP A 47 -5.92 9.50 -5.05
C ASP A 47 -5.60 9.57 -6.55
N ALA A 48 -4.37 9.21 -6.94
CA ALA A 48 -3.98 9.16 -8.34
C ALA A 48 -4.66 8.00 -9.07
N ILE A 49 -4.81 6.85 -8.43
CA ILE A 49 -5.54 5.70 -8.98
C ILE A 49 -7.02 6.06 -9.16
N ALA A 50 -7.66 6.64 -8.14
CA ALA A 50 -9.05 7.10 -8.23
C ALA A 50 -9.24 8.08 -9.40
N ALA A 51 -8.37 9.09 -9.50
CA ALA A 51 -8.41 10.05 -10.61
C ALA A 51 -8.25 9.39 -11.99
N CYS A 52 -7.37 8.39 -12.11
CA CYS A 52 -7.23 7.62 -13.35
C CYS A 52 -8.51 6.85 -13.70
N LEU A 53 -9.10 6.15 -12.74
CA LEU A 53 -10.32 5.36 -12.96
C LEU A 53 -11.51 6.25 -13.34
N GLU A 54 -11.64 7.42 -12.70
CA GLU A 54 -12.64 8.42 -13.07
C GLU A 54 -12.45 8.94 -14.51
N ALA A 55 -11.21 9.22 -14.91
CA ALA A 55 -10.92 9.64 -16.28
C ALA A 55 -11.31 8.55 -17.30
N TYR A 56 -11.07 7.27 -16.97
CA TYR A 56 -11.46 6.15 -17.83
C TYR A 56 -12.99 6.00 -17.90
N GLN A 57 -13.68 6.25 -16.79
CA GLN A 57 -15.14 6.26 -16.75
C GLN A 57 -15.72 7.33 -17.69
N ARG A 58 -15.19 8.56 -17.61
CA ARG A 58 -15.59 9.68 -18.47
C ARG A 58 -15.35 9.35 -19.94
N ALA A 59 -14.16 8.85 -20.27
CA ALA A 59 -13.83 8.46 -21.63
C ALA A 59 -14.76 7.36 -22.17
N LEU A 60 -15.08 6.33 -21.37
CA LEU A 60 -16.03 5.29 -21.74
C LEU A 60 -17.44 5.87 -21.98
N ALA A 61 -17.88 6.84 -21.18
CA ALA A 61 -19.20 7.47 -21.33
C ALA A 61 -19.36 8.23 -22.64
N HIS A 62 -18.26 8.76 -23.21
CA HIS A 62 -18.25 9.43 -24.51
C HIS A 62 -18.28 8.48 -25.71
N LEU A 63 -18.07 7.17 -25.51
CA LEU A 63 -18.08 6.18 -26.58
C LEU A 63 -19.49 5.64 -26.85
N PRO A 64 -19.82 5.33 -28.12
CA PRO A 64 -21.12 4.81 -28.49
C PRO A 64 -21.42 3.51 -27.74
N GLU A 65 -22.68 3.34 -27.34
CA GLU A 65 -23.08 2.17 -26.58
C GLU A 65 -23.05 0.90 -27.44
N ASN A 66 -22.19 -0.02 -27.05
CA ASN A 66 -22.11 -1.36 -27.64
C ASN A 66 -21.69 -2.37 -26.58
N GLN A 67 -21.68 -3.65 -26.94
CA GLN A 67 -21.33 -4.73 -26.01
C GLN A 67 -19.92 -4.57 -25.45
N THR A 68 -18.96 -4.12 -26.26
CA THR A 68 -17.58 -3.89 -25.82
C THR A 68 -17.51 -2.81 -24.75
N ARG A 69 -18.19 -1.67 -24.95
CA ARG A 69 -18.27 -0.59 -23.95
C ARG A 69 -18.88 -1.09 -22.65
N ARG A 70 -19.97 -1.86 -22.70
CA ARG A 70 -20.62 -2.42 -21.50
C ARG A 70 -19.68 -3.34 -20.73
N ASN A 71 -18.97 -4.22 -21.43
CA ASN A 71 -17.97 -5.11 -20.81
C ASN A 71 -16.82 -4.32 -20.16
N LEU A 72 -16.37 -3.22 -20.78
CA LEU A 72 -15.32 -2.37 -20.20
C LEU A 72 -15.82 -1.57 -18.99
N ALA A 73 -17.06 -1.09 -19.02
CA ALA A 73 -17.69 -0.42 -17.88
C ALA A 73 -17.81 -1.36 -16.67
N GLN A 74 -18.23 -2.61 -16.89
CA GLN A 74 -18.28 -3.61 -15.82
C GLN A 74 -16.88 -3.88 -15.22
N LYS A 75 -15.86 -4.06 -16.07
CA LYS A 75 -14.47 -4.23 -15.58
C LYS A 75 -13.97 -3.03 -14.78
N LEU A 76 -14.35 -1.82 -15.18
CA LEU A 76 -14.01 -0.61 -14.45
C LEU A 76 -14.66 -0.60 -13.06
N GLU A 77 -15.94 -1.00 -12.95
CA GLU A 77 -16.64 -1.13 -11.66
C GLU A 77 -15.99 -2.19 -10.76
N GLU A 78 -15.59 -3.34 -11.32
CA GLU A 78 -14.85 -4.37 -10.60
C GLU A 78 -13.53 -3.83 -10.03
N ILE A 79 -12.75 -3.13 -10.86
CA ILE A 79 -11.48 -2.50 -10.46
C ILE A 79 -11.69 -1.41 -9.39
N LEU A 80 -12.76 -0.61 -9.49
CA LEU A 80 -13.12 0.39 -8.48
C LEU A 80 -13.43 -0.27 -7.13
N GLY A 81 -14.20 -1.35 -7.13
CA GLY A 81 -14.50 -2.11 -5.91
C GLY A 81 -13.26 -2.72 -5.28
N GLU A 82 -12.40 -3.34 -6.10
CA GLU A 82 -11.13 -3.90 -5.64
C GLU A 82 -10.18 -2.81 -5.11
N HIS A 83 -10.16 -1.63 -5.72
CA HIS A 83 -9.37 -0.49 -5.28
C HIS A 83 -9.80 0.00 -3.89
N GLN A 84 -11.12 0.14 -3.68
CA GLN A 84 -11.70 0.53 -2.40
C GLN A 84 -11.32 -0.47 -1.30
N ASN A 85 -11.51 -1.77 -1.56
CA ASN A 85 -11.15 -2.83 -0.62
C ASN A 85 -9.65 -2.83 -0.30
N LEU A 86 -8.80 -2.57 -1.30
CA LEU A 86 -7.35 -2.50 -1.10
C LEU A 86 -6.95 -1.31 -0.22
N ILE A 87 -7.62 -0.16 -0.34
CA ILE A 87 -7.40 0.99 0.56
C ILE A 87 -7.73 0.62 2.00
N GLU A 88 -8.87 -0.03 2.23
CA GLU A 88 -9.29 -0.46 3.57
C GLU A 88 -8.32 -1.46 4.18
N ASP A 89 -7.90 -2.46 3.39
CA ASP A 89 -6.91 -3.45 3.82
C ASP A 89 -5.56 -2.81 4.16
N LEU A 90 -5.10 -1.86 3.33
CA LEU A 90 -3.86 -1.12 3.57
C LEU A 90 -3.93 -0.25 4.84
N ALA A 91 -5.09 0.36 5.10
CA ALA A 91 -5.30 1.14 6.32
C ALA A 91 -5.27 0.24 7.57
N ASP A 92 -5.93 -0.91 7.53
CA ASP A 92 -5.89 -1.89 8.62
C ASP A 92 -4.46 -2.41 8.86
N PHE A 93 -3.77 -2.80 7.78
CA PHE A 93 -2.37 -3.25 7.85
C PHE A 93 -1.45 -2.19 8.45
N ASN A 94 -1.56 -0.94 8.03
CA ASN A 94 -0.75 0.16 8.58
C ASN A 94 -1.05 0.40 10.07
N GLY A 95 -2.32 0.34 10.49
CA GLY A 95 -2.70 0.45 11.89
C GLY A 95 -2.10 -0.67 12.74
N ARG A 96 -2.21 -1.90 12.26
CA ARG A 96 -1.66 -3.11 12.89
C ARG A 96 -0.13 -3.13 12.94
N ALA A 97 0.54 -2.71 11.87
CA ALA A 97 2.00 -2.54 11.84
C ALA A 97 2.47 -1.48 12.85
N GLY A 98 1.71 -0.38 12.99
CA GLY A 98 1.93 0.65 14.02
C GLY A 98 1.84 0.10 15.44
N GLN A 99 0.86 -0.76 15.71
CA GLN A 99 0.73 -1.45 17.01
C GLN A 99 1.93 -2.36 17.30
N LEU A 100 2.34 -3.20 16.33
CA LEU A 100 3.51 -4.06 16.50
C LEU A 100 4.77 -3.23 16.82
N ARG A 101 4.96 -2.11 16.13
CA ARG A 101 6.06 -1.17 16.42
C ARG A 101 6.00 -0.68 17.87
N GLY A 102 4.83 -0.30 18.37
CA GLY A 102 4.61 0.09 19.76
C GLY A 102 4.96 -1.04 20.74
N GLU A 103 4.54 -2.27 20.45
CA GLU A 103 4.85 -3.44 21.30
C GLU A 103 6.36 -3.74 21.35
N ILE A 104 7.07 -3.59 20.23
CA ILE A 104 8.54 -3.75 20.16
C ILE A 104 9.23 -2.67 21.02
N LEU A 105 8.83 -1.41 20.89
CA LEU A 105 9.38 -0.32 21.72
C LEU A 105 9.12 -0.56 23.22
N ALA A 106 7.94 -1.07 23.56
CA ALA A 106 7.61 -1.44 24.93
C ALA A 106 8.48 -2.60 25.44
N LEU A 107 8.81 -3.59 24.60
CA LEU A 107 9.76 -4.65 24.94
C LEU A 107 11.15 -4.08 25.23
N THR A 108 11.64 -3.18 24.37
CA THR A 108 12.94 -2.52 24.57
C THR A 108 12.97 -1.70 25.87
N ALA A 109 11.88 -0.99 26.19
CA ALA A 109 11.76 -0.27 27.44
C ALA A 109 11.73 -1.21 28.66
N ALA A 110 11.03 -2.34 28.56
CA ALA A 110 10.96 -3.36 29.61
C ALA A 110 12.29 -4.09 29.85
N ALA A 111 13.24 -4.01 28.91
CA ALA A 111 14.58 -4.53 29.08
C ALA A 111 15.52 -3.59 29.88
N LYS A 112 15.15 -2.32 30.08
CA LYS A 112 15.98 -1.32 30.80
C LYS A 112 16.39 -1.73 32.21
N PRO A 113 15.53 -2.34 33.05
CA PRO A 113 15.91 -2.74 34.41
C PRO A 113 17.10 -3.71 34.41
N LEU A 114 17.20 -4.61 33.43
CA LEU A 114 18.33 -5.56 33.31
C LEU A 114 19.69 -4.88 33.09
N GLN A 115 19.71 -3.59 32.78
CA GLN A 115 20.92 -2.79 32.59
C GLN A 115 21.34 -2.05 33.86
N GLN A 116 20.50 -2.05 34.92
CA GLN A 116 20.79 -1.34 36.16
C GLN A 116 21.62 -2.21 37.12
N PRO A 117 22.71 -1.66 37.70
CA PRO A 117 23.44 -2.35 38.76
C PRO A 117 22.56 -2.45 40.01
N GLY A 118 22.32 -3.67 40.53
CA GLY A 118 21.56 -3.91 41.75
C GLY A 118 20.36 -4.85 41.64
N ILE A 119 19.99 -5.32 40.45
CA ILE A 119 18.99 -6.38 40.31
C ILE A 119 19.55 -7.71 40.83
N GLY A 120 18.82 -8.36 41.74
CA GLY A 120 19.17 -9.70 42.23
C GLY A 120 19.15 -10.74 41.12
N MET A 121 20.01 -11.77 41.20
CA MET A 121 20.14 -12.77 40.13
C MET A 121 18.81 -13.45 39.76
N GLN A 122 17.98 -13.80 40.76
CA GLN A 122 16.67 -14.44 40.53
C GLN A 122 15.69 -13.52 39.79
N ASP A 123 15.62 -12.24 40.18
CA ASP A 123 14.79 -11.23 39.51
C ASP A 123 15.26 -11.00 38.06
N SER A 124 16.58 -10.99 37.86
CA SER A 124 17.16 -10.85 36.51
C SER A 124 16.76 -12.01 35.58
N GLN A 125 16.69 -13.23 36.13
CA GLN A 125 16.38 -14.42 35.34
C GLN A 125 14.89 -14.48 35.00
N ALA A 126 14.01 -14.19 35.96
CA ALA A 126 12.57 -14.10 35.73
C ALA A 126 12.22 -13.03 34.67
N VAL A 127 12.86 -11.86 34.74
CA VAL A 127 12.69 -10.78 33.75
C VAL A 127 13.21 -11.21 32.37
N ARG A 128 14.38 -11.86 32.28
CA ARG A 128 14.92 -12.37 31.01
C ARG A 128 14.01 -13.39 30.36
N GLU A 129 13.46 -14.33 31.14
CA GLU A 129 12.53 -15.33 30.63
C GLU A 129 11.23 -14.71 30.14
N ALA A 130 10.68 -13.74 30.88
CA ALA A 130 9.49 -13.01 30.47
C ALA A 130 9.71 -12.21 29.17
N LEU A 131 10.85 -11.52 29.05
CA LEU A 131 11.23 -10.79 27.85
C LEU A 131 11.46 -11.73 26.66
N SER A 132 12.09 -12.88 26.88
CA SER A 132 12.32 -13.89 25.84
C SER A 132 11.01 -14.43 25.27
N ARG A 133 10.05 -14.80 26.14
CA ARG A 133 8.71 -15.23 25.71
C ARG A 133 7.99 -14.14 24.90
N LYS A 134 8.05 -12.88 25.37
CA LYS A 134 7.43 -11.76 24.66
C LYS A 134 8.12 -11.47 23.31
N ALA A 135 9.45 -11.59 23.26
CA ALA A 135 10.21 -11.45 22.02
C ALA A 135 9.83 -12.51 20.99
N ALA A 136 9.64 -13.77 21.41
CA ALA A 136 9.22 -14.85 20.51
C ALA A 136 7.81 -14.60 19.92
N VAL A 137 6.87 -14.09 20.72
CA VAL A 137 5.53 -13.72 20.23
C VAL A 137 5.60 -12.57 19.22
N LEU A 138 6.39 -11.53 19.51
CA LEU A 138 6.57 -10.39 18.61
C LEU A 138 7.26 -10.79 17.30
N GLN A 139 8.20 -11.73 17.39
CA GLN A 139 8.87 -12.32 16.24
C GLN A 139 7.88 -13.06 15.33
N GLN A 140 7.00 -13.90 15.89
CA GLN A 140 5.94 -14.57 15.12
C GLN A 140 4.98 -13.57 14.47
N LYS A 141 4.55 -12.52 15.21
CA LYS A 141 3.72 -11.46 14.65
C LYS A 141 4.43 -10.80 13.46
N ARG A 142 5.71 -10.42 13.63
CA ARG A 142 6.51 -9.79 12.56
C ARG A 142 6.56 -10.65 11.31
N ASP A 143 6.87 -11.94 11.46
CA ASP A 143 6.98 -12.85 10.32
C ASP A 143 5.63 -12.99 9.58
N ALA A 144 4.50 -12.96 10.31
CA ALA A 144 3.18 -12.91 9.69
C ALA A 144 2.92 -11.60 8.93
N TYR A 145 3.33 -10.45 9.47
CA TYR A 145 3.23 -9.16 8.75
C TYR A 145 4.09 -9.12 7.50
N GLU A 146 5.29 -9.72 7.52
CA GLU A 146 6.17 -9.76 6.33
C GLU A 146 5.56 -10.60 5.19
N GLU A 147 4.80 -11.65 5.53
CA GLU A 147 4.08 -12.44 4.53
C GLU A 147 2.86 -11.67 3.99
N GLU A 148 2.14 -10.99 4.88
CA GLU A 148 1.01 -10.14 4.50
C GLU A 148 1.43 -8.96 3.63
N GLU A 149 2.55 -8.30 3.94
CA GLU A 149 3.13 -7.22 3.15
C GLU A 149 3.42 -7.69 1.71
N ARG A 150 4.00 -8.90 1.56
CA ARG A 150 4.24 -9.51 0.24
C ARG A 150 2.95 -9.78 -0.51
N SER A 151 1.92 -10.27 0.20
CA SER A 151 0.59 -10.48 -0.39
C SER A 151 -0.02 -9.17 -0.87
N MET A 152 0.03 -8.11 -0.06
CA MET A 152 -0.46 -6.77 -0.42
C MET A 152 0.31 -6.19 -1.60
N GLN A 153 1.63 -6.35 -1.62
CA GLN A 153 2.45 -5.92 -2.75
C GLN A 153 2.04 -6.64 -4.05
N ALA A 154 1.79 -7.95 -4.00
CA ALA A 154 1.30 -8.69 -5.16
C ALA A 154 -0.07 -8.18 -5.63
N ARG A 155 -1.00 -7.89 -4.71
CA ARG A 155 -2.32 -7.32 -5.02
C ARG A 155 -2.22 -5.94 -5.67
N ILE A 156 -1.33 -5.08 -5.15
CA ILE A 156 -1.04 -3.76 -5.75
C ILE A 156 -0.57 -3.93 -7.20
N GLN A 157 0.37 -4.86 -7.45
CA GLN A 157 0.88 -5.09 -8.80
C GLN A 157 -0.18 -5.66 -9.76
N GLN A 158 -1.05 -6.55 -9.28
CA GLN A 158 -2.19 -7.05 -10.05
C GLN A 158 -3.16 -5.93 -10.42
N MET A 159 -3.51 -5.08 -9.44
CA MET A 159 -4.37 -3.90 -9.64
C MET A 159 -3.81 -2.97 -10.72
N LEU A 160 -2.53 -2.60 -10.61
CA LEU A 160 -1.88 -1.71 -11.58
C LEU A 160 -1.86 -2.29 -13.00
N SER A 161 -1.61 -3.60 -13.11
CA SER A 161 -1.67 -4.32 -14.37
C SER A 161 -3.09 -4.30 -14.96
N GLY A 162 -4.11 -4.49 -14.12
CA GLY A 162 -5.52 -4.38 -14.51
C GLY A 162 -5.89 -2.99 -15.02
N ILE A 163 -5.46 -1.93 -14.32
CA ILE A 163 -5.67 -0.54 -14.72
C ILE A 163 -4.99 -0.25 -16.07
N ALA A 164 -3.75 -0.72 -16.26
CA ALA A 164 -3.04 -0.55 -17.52
C ALA A 164 -3.72 -1.28 -18.69
N ALA A 165 -4.21 -2.51 -18.46
CA ALA A 165 -4.97 -3.28 -19.45
C ALA A 165 -6.32 -2.63 -19.79
N LEU A 166 -7.01 -2.08 -18.79
CA LEU A 166 -8.25 -1.33 -18.99
C LEU A 166 -7.99 -0.10 -19.85
N ARG A 167 -6.96 0.70 -19.51
CA ARG A 167 -6.54 1.86 -20.31
C ARG A 167 -6.32 1.51 -21.78
N ALA A 168 -5.54 0.46 -22.04
CA ALA A 168 -5.26 0.00 -23.41
C ALA A 168 -6.54 -0.38 -24.15
N SER A 169 -7.49 -1.02 -23.45
CA SER A 169 -8.78 -1.42 -24.03
C SER A 169 -9.69 -0.23 -24.35
N VAL A 170 -9.71 0.80 -23.48
CA VAL A 170 -10.46 2.04 -23.73
C VAL A 170 -9.87 2.79 -24.94
N ILE A 171 -8.55 2.91 -25.03
CA ILE A 171 -7.86 3.53 -26.18
C ILE A 171 -8.19 2.79 -27.47
N ALA A 172 -8.12 1.44 -27.46
CA ALA A 172 -8.42 0.63 -28.63
C ALA A 172 -9.87 0.80 -29.10
N LEU A 173 -10.82 0.88 -28.18
CA LEU A 173 -12.23 1.14 -28.52
C LEU A 173 -12.43 2.55 -29.08
N ALA A 174 -11.75 3.56 -28.51
CA ALA A 174 -11.84 4.94 -28.97
C ALA A 174 -11.22 5.17 -30.36
N GLY A 175 -10.19 4.41 -30.73
CA GLY A 175 -9.56 4.47 -32.06
C GLY A 175 -10.25 3.61 -33.13
N ALA A 176 -11.23 2.79 -32.76
CA ALA A 176 -11.95 1.89 -33.68
C ALA A 176 -13.27 2.46 -34.22
N GLY A 177 -13.72 3.61 -33.70
CA GLY A 177 -14.93 4.33 -34.13
C GLY A 177 -14.59 5.54 -34.98
#